data_AF-A0A218X4C8-F1
#
_entry.id   AF-A0A218X4C8-F1
#
_cell.length_a   1.000
_cell.length_b   1.000
_cell.length_c   1.000
_cell.angle_alpha   90.00
_cell.angle_beta   90.00
_cell.angle_gamma   90.00
#
_symmetry.space_group_name_H-M   'P 1'
#
loop_
_entity.id
_entity.type
_entity.pdbx_description
1 polymer ?
#
loop_
_entity_poly.entity_id
_entity_poly.type
_entity_poly.pdbx_seq_one_letter_code
_entity_poly.pdbx_strand_id
1 'polypeptide(L)'
;MEIMSGRALRLVLALVAVSAGCAPTGVWSERLLVGMTLVRNAPAIGAYCLDGSLPAYHLHRGFGAGANSWLLQFEGGGWCNDVESCLDRAKSRRGSTRYMSKYEVFSGILSNNASLNPDFYNWNRVKLRYCDGASFAGDGKFDNGALLSGCSAGGLSVFLHCDSFTRYLPTNASVKCLSDAGFFLDARDISSNYTMRSFFKPLISLQGVQKNLNANCTSSIRYPNLCFFPQYALKFITTPMFILNSAYDVFQFHHILVPPSADPRGHWNRCKVNAAACNAAQIQILQGFRSRMIGALMFFLEFSRSGGMFINSCFAHCQSESQDTWFAPDSPRIQNKHGFSIMDSSFGRLERKNRPVGSKPDGMEPIRIRSVASDGARSYGLSRDRPDHISIPKMPPSGSLSGMHHF
;
A
#
# COMPACT_ATOMS: atom_id res chain seq x y z
N MET A 1 41.84 -11.00 89.98
CA MET A 1 41.34 -9.64 90.23
C MET A 1 40.74 -9.16 88.91
N GLU A 2 39.42 -9.00 88.71
CA GLU A 2 38.20 -9.17 89.55
C GLU A 2 37.04 -9.68 88.63
N ILE A 3 35.91 -10.31 89.01
CA ILE A 3 35.04 -10.30 90.21
C ILE A 3 34.08 -9.07 90.23
N MET A 4 32.76 -9.19 90.40
CA MET A 4 31.85 -10.36 90.38
C MET A 4 31.48 -10.71 88.89
N SER A 5 30.27 -10.95 88.37
CA SER A 5 28.87 -11.24 88.81
C SER A 5 28.09 -11.83 87.60
N GLY A 6 26.93 -12.49 87.68
CA GLY A 6 26.15 -13.02 88.82
C GLY A 6 24.64 -13.11 88.48
N ARG A 7 24.02 -14.32 88.56
CA ARG A 7 22.60 -14.68 88.22
C ARG A 7 22.32 -14.92 86.71
N ALA A 8 21.45 -15.85 86.30
CA ALA A 8 20.85 -17.00 87.02
C ALA A 8 20.40 -18.13 86.05
N LEU A 9 20.36 -19.36 86.59
CA LEU A 9 20.00 -20.63 85.96
C LEU A 9 18.54 -20.69 85.44
N ARG A 10 18.34 -21.31 84.26
CA ARG A 10 17.19 -22.20 83.96
C ARG A 10 17.46 -23.08 82.72
N LEU A 11 17.70 -24.37 82.93
CA LEU A 11 17.59 -25.38 81.88
C LEU A 11 16.11 -25.68 81.60
N VAL A 12 15.78 -25.94 80.34
CA VAL A 12 14.50 -26.56 79.94
C VAL A 12 14.84 -27.70 78.97
N LEU A 13 14.46 -28.93 79.30
CA LEU A 13 14.63 -30.07 78.40
C LEU A 13 13.60 -29.95 77.26
N ALA A 14 14.07 -30.01 76.02
CA ALA A 14 13.20 -30.13 74.86
C ALA A 14 12.76 -31.59 74.70
N LEU A 15 11.45 -31.85 74.84
CA LEU A 15 10.85 -33.14 74.52
C LEU A 15 10.82 -33.33 73.00
N VAL A 16 11.58 -34.31 72.49
CA VAL A 16 11.57 -34.69 71.07
C VAL A 16 10.33 -35.53 70.80
N ALA A 17 9.23 -34.88 70.41
CA ALA A 17 8.07 -35.55 69.86
C ALA A 17 8.38 -36.00 68.42
N VAL A 18 8.53 -37.30 68.19
CA VAL A 18 8.70 -37.88 66.85
C VAL A 18 7.35 -37.82 66.13
N SER A 19 7.10 -36.71 65.42
CA SER A 19 5.96 -36.61 64.51
C SER A 19 6.15 -37.58 63.34
N ALA A 20 5.34 -38.63 63.29
CA ALA A 20 5.25 -39.49 62.11
C ALA A 20 4.69 -38.68 60.95
N GLY A 21 5.59 -38.12 60.13
CA GLY A 21 5.22 -37.32 58.98
C GLY A 21 4.49 -38.17 57.95
N CYS A 22 3.20 -37.91 57.74
CA CYS A 22 2.48 -38.48 56.60
C CYS A 22 3.20 -38.08 55.32
N ALA A 23 3.85 -39.04 54.66
CA ALA A 23 4.29 -38.86 53.29
C ALA A 23 3.04 -38.48 52.47
N PRO A 24 3.04 -37.36 51.71
CA PRO A 24 1.90 -37.00 50.90
C PRO A 24 1.71 -38.11 49.86
N THR A 25 0.63 -38.87 50.00
CA THR A 25 0.24 -39.87 49.00
C THR A 25 -0.06 -39.13 47.72
N GLY A 26 0.93 -39.10 46.82
CA GLY A 26 0.84 -38.39 45.56
C GLY A 26 -0.32 -38.95 44.75
N VAL A 27 -1.46 -38.26 44.78
CA VAL A 27 -2.62 -38.60 43.96
C VAL A 27 -2.18 -38.38 42.52
N TRP A 28 -1.89 -39.47 41.83
CA TRP A 28 -1.60 -39.50 40.40
C TRP A 28 -2.88 -39.17 39.63
N SER A 29 -3.29 -37.90 39.68
CA SER A 29 -4.41 -37.38 38.91
C SER A 29 -4.07 -37.56 37.43
N GLU A 30 -4.76 -38.50 36.79
CA GLU A 30 -4.60 -38.81 35.39
C GLU A 30 -4.76 -37.53 34.56
N ARG A 31 -3.73 -37.19 33.78
CA ARG A 31 -3.69 -35.91 33.06
C ARG A 31 -4.54 -36.02 31.80
N LEU A 32 -5.66 -35.30 31.78
CA LEU A 32 -6.52 -35.24 30.60
C LEU A 32 -5.77 -34.59 29.41
N LEU A 33 -5.24 -35.44 28.53
CA LEU A 33 -4.56 -35.04 27.29
C LEU A 33 -5.57 -35.00 26.14
N VAL A 34 -5.86 -33.80 25.64
CA VAL A 34 -6.84 -33.59 24.56
C VAL A 34 -6.09 -33.36 23.24
N GLY A 35 -6.44 -34.12 22.20
CA GLY A 35 -5.85 -34.02 20.87
C GLY A 35 -6.23 -32.74 20.12
N MET A 36 -5.33 -32.29 19.24
CA MET A 36 -5.53 -31.13 18.35
C MET A 36 -6.39 -31.49 17.14
N THR A 37 -7.40 -30.67 16.86
CA THR A 37 -8.21 -30.70 15.64
C THR A 37 -7.92 -29.47 14.77
N LEU A 38 -7.51 -29.69 13.51
CA LEU A 38 -7.33 -28.61 12.52
C LEU A 38 -8.67 -28.23 11.89
N VAL A 39 -8.91 -26.92 11.69
CA VAL A 39 -10.11 -26.40 11.02
C VAL A 39 -9.96 -26.53 9.50
N ARG A 40 -10.25 -27.73 8.97
CA ARG A 40 -10.04 -28.08 7.55
C ARG A 40 -10.72 -27.14 6.54
N ASN A 41 -11.84 -26.52 6.91
CA ASN A 41 -12.60 -25.62 6.03
C ASN A 41 -12.17 -24.15 6.13
N ALA A 42 -11.22 -23.79 7.00
CA ALA A 42 -10.72 -22.41 7.13
C ALA A 42 -10.19 -21.76 5.82
N PRO A 43 -9.56 -22.50 4.87
CA PRO A 43 -9.16 -21.96 3.57
C PRO A 43 -10.32 -21.40 2.74
N ALA A 44 -11.53 -21.94 2.88
CA ALA A 44 -12.71 -21.49 2.12
C ALA A 44 -13.17 -20.07 2.49
N ILE A 45 -12.72 -19.55 3.64
CA ILE A 45 -12.92 -18.16 4.08
C ILE A 45 -11.59 -17.39 4.20
N GLY A 46 -10.48 -17.94 3.69
CA GLY A 46 -9.16 -17.33 3.73
C GLY A 46 -8.48 -17.26 5.11
N ALA A 47 -8.95 -18.03 6.09
CA ALA A 47 -8.44 -17.99 7.46
C ALA A 47 -7.24 -18.95 7.68
N TYR A 48 -6.13 -18.40 8.16
CA TYR A 48 -4.86 -19.10 8.39
C TYR A 48 -4.15 -18.58 9.65
N CYS A 49 -3.17 -19.34 10.15
CA CYS A 49 -2.12 -18.83 11.03
C CYS A 49 -1.11 -17.96 10.27
N LEU A 50 -0.26 -17.22 11.00
CA LEU A 50 0.78 -16.34 10.42
C LEU A 50 1.72 -17.02 9.41
N ASP A 51 1.98 -18.32 9.52
CA ASP A 51 2.80 -19.11 8.58
C ASP A 51 2.03 -19.79 7.43
N GLY A 52 0.74 -19.47 7.26
CA GLY A 52 -0.15 -20.13 6.31
C GLY A 52 -0.61 -21.54 6.72
N SER A 53 -0.33 -22.01 7.94
CA SER A 53 -0.91 -23.26 8.45
C SER A 53 -2.38 -23.10 8.85
N LEU A 54 -3.12 -24.20 8.94
CA LEU A 54 -4.53 -24.19 9.35
C LEU A 54 -4.64 -23.84 10.84
N PRO A 55 -5.62 -23.01 11.26
CA PRO A 55 -5.92 -22.80 12.67
C PRO A 55 -6.49 -24.06 13.32
N ALA A 56 -6.41 -24.14 14.65
CA ALA A 56 -6.71 -25.36 15.40
C ALA A 56 -7.39 -25.11 16.74
N TYR A 57 -8.04 -26.15 17.26
CA TYR A 57 -8.60 -26.21 18.61
C TYR A 57 -8.40 -27.60 19.22
N HIS A 58 -8.55 -27.69 20.54
CA HIS A 58 -8.66 -28.96 21.27
C HIS A 58 -10.08 -29.03 21.84
N LEU A 59 -10.74 -30.18 21.77
CA LEU A 59 -12.13 -30.36 22.21
C LEU A 59 -12.26 -31.63 23.04
N HIS A 60 -12.69 -31.48 24.30
CA HIS A 60 -13.23 -32.57 25.10
C HIS A 60 -14.75 -32.48 25.11
N ARG A 61 -15.44 -33.58 24.81
CA ARG A 61 -16.91 -33.60 24.79
C ARG A 61 -17.51 -33.55 26.20
N GLY A 62 -18.70 -32.98 26.29
CA GLY A 62 -19.51 -33.01 27.51
C GLY A 62 -20.24 -34.34 27.68
N PHE A 63 -20.82 -34.54 28.87
CA PHE A 63 -21.59 -35.73 29.22
C PHE A 63 -22.68 -35.39 30.25
N GLY A 64 -23.71 -36.24 30.36
CA GLY A 64 -24.85 -36.00 31.25
C GLY A 64 -25.50 -34.63 31.00
N ALA A 65 -25.84 -33.92 32.08
CA ALA A 65 -26.44 -32.58 32.00
C ALA A 65 -25.58 -31.54 31.26
N GLY A 66 -24.24 -31.68 31.26
CA GLY A 66 -23.33 -30.79 30.55
C GLY A 66 -23.16 -31.09 29.06
N ALA A 67 -23.77 -32.16 28.52
CA ALA A 67 -23.58 -32.59 27.14
C ALA A 67 -23.99 -31.54 26.08
N ASN A 68 -24.90 -30.62 26.42
CA ASN A 68 -25.34 -29.53 25.54
C ASN A 68 -24.69 -28.17 25.89
N SER A 69 -23.94 -28.09 26.99
CA SER A 69 -23.30 -26.86 27.49
C SER A 69 -21.87 -26.72 26.95
N TRP A 70 -21.38 -25.48 26.82
CA TRP A 70 -20.12 -25.18 26.12
C TRP A 70 -19.25 -24.14 26.85
N LEU A 71 -17.98 -24.48 27.04
CA LEU A 71 -16.94 -23.60 27.54
C LEU A 71 -15.83 -23.45 26.49
N LEU A 72 -15.63 -22.24 25.98
CA LEU A 72 -14.60 -21.91 24.99
C LEU A 72 -13.51 -21.04 25.65
N GLN A 73 -12.30 -21.57 25.78
CA GLN A 73 -11.12 -20.83 26.25
C GLN A 73 -10.21 -20.47 25.07
N PHE A 74 -9.92 -19.17 24.92
CA PHE A 74 -8.92 -18.68 23.97
C PHE A 74 -7.51 -18.73 24.60
N GLU A 75 -6.52 -19.23 23.86
CA GLU A 75 -5.13 -19.25 24.32
C GLU A 75 -4.51 -17.85 24.28
N GLY A 76 -4.00 -17.33 25.41
CA GLY A 76 -3.25 -16.06 25.43
C GLY A 76 -1.77 -16.23 25.04
N GLY A 77 -1.13 -15.17 24.52
CA GLY A 77 0.30 -15.22 24.16
C GLY A 77 0.98 -13.96 23.64
N GLY A 78 0.55 -12.74 24.01
CA GLY A 78 1.10 -11.49 23.48
C GLY A 78 0.86 -11.30 21.98
N TRP A 79 1.54 -10.34 21.36
CA TRP A 79 1.25 -9.89 19.99
C TRP A 79 2.48 -9.91 19.07
N CYS A 80 2.27 -9.53 17.81
CA CYS A 80 3.28 -8.90 16.96
C CYS A 80 2.67 -7.63 16.36
N ASN A 81 3.49 -6.62 16.03
CA ASN A 81 3.02 -5.26 15.75
C ASN A 81 3.64 -4.64 14.48
N ASP A 82 4.47 -5.41 13.78
CA ASP A 82 5.12 -5.05 12.52
C ASP A 82 5.41 -6.34 11.71
N VAL A 83 5.84 -6.17 10.45
CA VAL A 83 6.02 -7.30 9.54
C VAL A 83 7.15 -8.24 10.00
N GLU A 84 8.22 -7.69 10.58
CA GLU A 84 9.40 -8.46 11.01
C GLU A 84 9.09 -9.32 12.25
N SER A 85 8.52 -8.72 13.30
CA SER A 85 8.09 -9.43 14.50
C SER A 85 7.01 -10.49 14.18
N CYS A 86 6.11 -10.24 13.23
CA CYS A 86 5.13 -11.23 12.80
C CYS A 86 5.77 -12.37 11.96
N LEU A 87 6.76 -12.09 11.10
CA LEU A 87 7.49 -13.10 10.34
C LEU A 87 8.33 -14.01 11.26
N ASP A 88 8.95 -13.47 12.30
CA ASP A 88 9.66 -14.29 13.30
C ASP A 88 8.68 -15.08 14.18
N ARG A 89 7.54 -14.47 14.55
CA ARG A 89 6.47 -15.16 15.29
C ARG A 89 5.89 -16.34 14.49
N ALA A 90 5.78 -16.23 13.16
CA ALA A 90 5.35 -17.31 12.26
C ALA A 90 6.23 -18.57 12.37
N LYS A 91 7.54 -18.40 12.63
CA LYS A 91 8.52 -19.49 12.82
C LYS A 91 8.37 -20.23 14.17
N SER A 92 7.30 -19.98 14.92
CA SER A 92 7.11 -20.45 16.30
C SER A 92 5.73 -21.08 16.56
N ARG A 93 5.57 -21.72 17.72
CA ARG A 93 4.28 -22.23 18.23
C ARG A 93 3.20 -21.14 18.46
N ARG A 94 3.51 -19.86 18.22
CA ARG A 94 2.63 -18.70 18.38
C ARG A 94 2.23 -18.03 17.06
N GLY A 95 2.68 -18.60 15.94
CA GLY A 95 2.29 -18.19 14.58
C GLY A 95 2.06 -19.38 13.63
N SER A 96 2.16 -20.62 14.12
CA SER A 96 1.99 -21.84 13.32
C SER A 96 1.47 -23.02 14.14
N THR A 97 0.50 -23.77 13.60
CA THR A 97 0.10 -25.07 14.16
C THR A 97 1.08 -26.20 13.83
N ARG A 98 2.04 -25.99 12.91
CA ARG A 98 3.14 -26.93 12.64
C ARG A 98 3.99 -27.13 13.91
N TYR A 99 4.38 -26.04 14.56
CA TYR A 99 5.23 -26.03 15.77
C TYR A 99 4.47 -26.17 17.11
N MET A 100 3.14 -26.24 17.11
CA MET A 100 2.36 -26.49 18.34
C MET A 100 2.37 -27.97 18.76
N SER A 101 2.31 -28.22 20.08
CA SER A 101 2.04 -29.56 20.62
C SER A 101 0.69 -30.09 20.10
N LYS A 102 0.65 -31.36 19.69
CA LYS A 102 -0.57 -32.01 19.18
C LYS A 102 -1.51 -32.47 20.31
N TYR A 103 -1.05 -32.40 21.56
CA TYR A 103 -1.85 -32.65 22.76
C TYR A 103 -1.75 -31.44 23.72
N GLU A 104 -2.85 -31.12 24.39
CA GLU A 104 -2.93 -30.10 25.42
C GLU A 104 -3.45 -30.73 26.72
N VAL A 105 -2.85 -30.39 27.86
CA VAL A 105 -3.36 -30.82 29.18
C VAL A 105 -4.54 -29.93 29.57
N PHE A 106 -5.69 -30.54 29.83
CA PHE A 106 -6.90 -29.86 30.28
C PHE A 106 -6.95 -29.85 31.82
N SER A 107 -6.80 -28.67 32.41
CA SER A 107 -6.68 -28.43 33.85
C SER A 107 -7.40 -27.15 34.28
N GLY A 108 -7.60 -26.96 35.59
CA GLY A 108 -8.42 -25.86 36.13
C GLY A 108 -9.83 -25.90 35.54
N ILE A 109 -10.31 -24.76 35.04
CA ILE A 109 -11.62 -24.63 34.37
C ILE A 109 -11.81 -25.56 33.15
N LEU A 110 -10.72 -26.11 32.57
CA LEU A 110 -10.80 -27.11 31.50
C LEU A 110 -10.85 -28.57 31.99
N SER A 111 -10.64 -28.83 33.29
CA SER A 111 -10.57 -30.19 33.85
C SER A 111 -11.89 -30.97 33.72
N ASN A 112 -11.82 -32.29 33.62
CA ASN A 112 -12.93 -33.23 33.75
C ASN A 112 -13.16 -33.72 35.20
N ASN A 113 -12.31 -33.33 36.15
CA ASN A 113 -12.45 -33.72 37.55
C ASN A 113 -13.37 -32.73 38.28
N ALA A 114 -14.52 -33.21 38.78
CA ALA A 114 -15.50 -32.39 39.51
C ALA A 114 -14.92 -31.70 40.75
N SER A 115 -13.96 -32.32 41.44
CA SER A 115 -13.29 -31.73 42.61
C SER A 115 -12.32 -30.59 42.26
N LEU A 116 -12.00 -30.40 40.96
CA LEU A 116 -11.15 -29.32 40.45
C LEU A 116 -11.91 -28.31 39.59
N ASN A 117 -13.14 -28.63 39.19
CA ASN A 117 -13.95 -27.88 38.23
C ASN A 117 -15.46 -28.16 38.42
N PRO A 118 -16.04 -27.87 39.61
CA PRO A 118 -17.37 -28.35 39.99
C PRO A 118 -18.48 -27.92 39.02
N ASP A 119 -18.36 -26.75 38.41
CA ASP A 119 -19.37 -26.17 37.53
C ASP A 119 -19.30 -26.71 36.08
N PHE A 120 -18.10 -26.99 35.57
CA PHE A 120 -17.86 -27.21 34.13
C PHE A 120 -17.26 -28.59 33.77
N TYR A 121 -16.99 -29.48 34.75
CA TYR A 121 -16.34 -30.79 34.54
C TYR A 121 -17.07 -31.74 33.56
N ASN A 122 -18.36 -31.53 33.32
CA ASN A 122 -19.17 -32.32 32.39
C ASN A 122 -19.62 -31.55 31.12
N TRP A 123 -19.20 -30.29 30.94
CA TRP A 123 -19.51 -29.48 29.74
C TRP A 123 -18.67 -29.90 28.52
N ASN A 124 -19.06 -29.49 27.31
CA ASN A 124 -18.13 -29.46 26.17
C ASN A 124 -17.07 -28.39 26.43
N ARG A 125 -15.79 -28.79 26.46
CA ARG A 125 -14.68 -27.89 26.77
C ARG A 125 -13.76 -27.76 25.57
N VAL A 126 -13.55 -26.52 25.13
CA VAL A 126 -12.77 -26.19 23.93
C VAL A 126 -11.62 -25.25 24.31
N LYS A 127 -10.42 -25.52 23.78
CA LYS A 127 -9.30 -24.58 23.81
C LYS A 127 -8.92 -24.19 22.38
N LEU A 128 -9.16 -22.92 22.01
CA LEU A 128 -8.78 -22.38 20.70
C LEU A 128 -7.29 -22.01 20.72
N ARG A 129 -6.53 -22.45 19.71
CA ARG A 129 -5.09 -22.21 19.64
C ARG A 129 -4.77 -20.90 18.97
N TYR A 130 -3.80 -20.18 19.54
CA TYR A 130 -3.48 -18.82 19.16
C TYR A 130 -2.28 -18.75 18.22
N CYS A 131 -2.55 -18.35 16.98
CA CYS A 131 -1.56 -18.36 15.88
C CYS A 131 -1.68 -17.18 14.89
N ASP A 132 -2.59 -16.23 15.13
CA ASP A 132 -2.78 -14.99 14.38
C ASP A 132 -1.93 -13.83 14.92
N GLY A 133 -1.63 -13.83 16.23
CA GLY A 133 -0.84 -12.77 16.86
C GLY A 133 -1.57 -11.44 17.10
N ALA A 134 -2.88 -11.39 16.87
CA ALA A 134 -3.74 -10.20 16.89
C ALA A 134 -5.00 -10.39 17.77
N SER A 135 -4.88 -11.11 18.91
CA SER A 135 -6.01 -11.43 19.81
C SER A 135 -7.23 -12.09 19.16
N PHE A 136 -7.06 -12.88 18.09
CA PHE A 136 -8.15 -13.46 17.29
C PHE A 136 -9.04 -12.40 16.58
N ALA A 137 -8.56 -11.15 16.45
CA ALA A 137 -9.29 -10.03 15.87
C ALA A 137 -8.70 -9.51 14.53
N GLY A 138 -7.62 -10.11 14.03
CA GLY A 138 -6.98 -9.70 12.77
C GLY A 138 -7.65 -10.28 11.53
N ASP A 139 -7.98 -9.42 10.55
CA ASP A 139 -8.42 -9.78 9.19
C ASP A 139 -7.42 -9.35 8.08
N GLY A 140 -6.30 -8.74 8.48
CA GLY A 140 -5.30 -8.16 7.57
C GLY A 140 -4.55 -9.19 6.72
N LYS A 141 -4.41 -8.89 5.42
CA LYS A 141 -3.78 -9.77 4.42
C LYS A 141 -2.48 -9.17 3.84
N PHE A 142 -1.40 -9.92 3.92
CA PHE A 142 -0.11 -9.60 3.29
C PHE A 142 0.13 -10.52 2.10
N ASP A 143 -0.27 -10.06 0.92
CA ASP A 143 0.08 -10.69 -0.35
C ASP A 143 1.48 -10.29 -0.83
N ASN A 144 2.08 -11.12 -1.69
CA ASN A 144 3.30 -10.81 -2.44
C ASN A 144 3.02 -9.68 -3.46
N GLY A 145 3.02 -8.44 -3.00
CA GLY A 145 2.76 -7.27 -3.82
C GLY A 145 3.97 -6.82 -4.64
N ALA A 146 3.74 -6.41 -5.88
CA ALA A 146 4.72 -5.70 -6.71
C ALA A 146 4.10 -4.39 -7.22
N LEU A 147 4.85 -3.29 -7.10
CA LEU A 147 4.44 -1.96 -7.58
C LEU A 147 5.38 -1.50 -8.69
N LEU A 148 4.90 -1.43 -9.92
CA LEU A 148 5.62 -0.77 -11.01
C LEU A 148 5.44 0.75 -10.87
N SER A 149 6.52 1.52 -10.77
CA SER A 149 6.46 2.97 -10.60
C SER A 149 7.56 3.71 -11.35
N GLY A 150 7.37 5.02 -11.55
CA GLY A 150 8.39 5.96 -12.01
C GLY A 150 7.80 7.35 -12.30
N CYS A 151 8.65 8.39 -12.30
CA CYS A 151 8.26 9.73 -12.72
C CYS A 151 8.40 9.97 -14.24
N SER A 152 7.60 10.87 -14.80
CA SER A 152 7.83 11.56 -16.08
C SER A 152 7.91 10.58 -17.26
N ALA A 153 9.03 10.47 -17.98
CA ALA A 153 9.24 9.44 -18.99
C ALA A 153 9.13 8.01 -18.43
N GLY A 154 9.57 7.79 -17.19
CA GLY A 154 9.33 6.55 -16.44
C GLY A 154 7.84 6.37 -16.11
N GLY A 155 7.15 7.43 -15.68
CA GLY A 155 5.71 7.42 -15.43
C GLY A 155 4.89 7.12 -16.68
N LEU A 156 5.34 7.62 -17.84
CA LEU A 156 4.79 7.27 -19.15
C LEU A 156 5.03 5.80 -19.47
N SER A 157 6.24 5.29 -19.20
CA SER A 157 6.61 3.87 -19.33
C SER A 157 5.66 2.96 -18.53
N VAL A 158 5.20 3.39 -17.34
CA VAL A 158 4.19 2.64 -16.56
C VAL A 158 2.91 2.41 -17.38
N PHE A 159 2.36 3.42 -18.08
CA PHE A 159 1.16 3.23 -18.92
C PHE A 159 1.38 2.26 -20.10
N LEU A 160 2.61 2.18 -20.62
CA LEU A 160 2.97 1.30 -21.74
C LEU A 160 3.20 -0.15 -21.27
N HIS A 161 3.81 -0.32 -20.10
CA HIS A 161 4.35 -1.61 -19.65
C HIS A 161 3.61 -2.27 -18.49
N CYS A 162 2.71 -1.59 -17.78
CA CYS A 162 2.00 -2.13 -16.60
C CYS A 162 1.40 -3.54 -16.81
N ASP A 163 0.59 -3.74 -17.86
CA ASP A 163 0.01 -5.06 -18.17
C ASP A 163 1.06 -6.09 -18.60
N SER A 164 2.16 -5.67 -19.24
CA SER A 164 3.25 -6.56 -19.64
C SER A 164 4.12 -7.00 -18.45
N PHE A 165 4.27 -6.14 -17.44
CA PHE A 165 5.10 -6.37 -16.27
C PHE A 165 4.61 -7.57 -15.44
N THR A 166 3.30 -7.82 -15.44
CA THR A 166 2.67 -9.00 -14.82
C THR A 166 3.28 -10.34 -15.25
N ARG A 167 3.82 -10.42 -16.47
CA ARG A 167 4.35 -11.66 -17.07
C ARG A 167 5.75 -12.03 -16.60
N TYR A 168 6.46 -11.11 -15.94
CA TYR A 168 7.81 -11.32 -15.40
C TYR A 168 7.81 -11.72 -13.91
N LEU A 169 6.62 -11.85 -13.31
CA LEU A 169 6.44 -12.13 -11.89
C LEU A 169 5.72 -13.46 -11.67
N PRO A 170 5.86 -14.08 -10.48
CA PRO A 170 5.11 -15.29 -10.12
C PRO A 170 3.60 -15.10 -10.25
N THR A 171 2.87 -16.15 -10.62
CA THR A 171 1.41 -16.11 -10.85
C THR A 171 0.57 -15.82 -9.59
N ASN A 172 1.18 -15.84 -8.40
CA ASN A 172 0.57 -15.42 -7.14
C ASN A 172 0.96 -14.00 -6.69
N ALA A 173 1.69 -13.23 -7.50
CA ALA A 173 2.05 -11.85 -7.20
C ALA A 173 0.89 -10.89 -7.47
N SER A 174 0.61 -9.99 -6.53
CA SER A 174 -0.39 -8.92 -6.69
C SER A 174 0.27 -7.70 -7.32
N VAL A 175 0.10 -7.52 -8.64
CA VAL A 175 0.72 -6.42 -9.39
C VAL A 175 -0.17 -5.19 -9.39
N LYS A 176 0.44 -4.04 -9.08
CA LYS A 176 -0.16 -2.70 -9.07
C LYS A 176 0.80 -1.73 -9.77
N CYS A 177 0.31 -0.60 -10.25
CA CYS A 177 1.10 0.35 -11.03
C CYS A 177 0.86 1.80 -10.60
N LEU A 178 1.91 2.59 -10.35
CA LEU A 178 1.85 4.00 -10.01
C LEU A 178 2.54 4.81 -11.12
N SER A 179 1.78 5.61 -11.87
CA SER A 179 2.36 6.59 -12.79
C SER A 179 2.45 7.95 -12.11
N ASP A 180 3.65 8.51 -11.95
CA ASP A 180 3.87 9.87 -11.45
C ASP A 180 4.27 10.79 -12.60
N ALA A 181 3.59 11.92 -12.75
CA ALA A 181 3.78 12.92 -13.81
C ALA A 181 3.73 12.39 -15.27
N GLY A 182 3.42 11.10 -15.47
CA GLY A 182 3.47 10.42 -16.76
C GLY A 182 2.28 10.67 -17.68
N PHE A 183 1.21 11.31 -17.19
CA PHE A 183 0.03 11.65 -18.01
C PHE A 183 0.31 12.87 -18.88
N PHE A 184 1.14 12.68 -19.92
CA PHE A 184 1.34 13.64 -20.98
C PHE A 184 0.06 13.83 -21.80
N LEU A 185 -0.35 15.08 -22.01
CA LEU A 185 -1.62 15.44 -22.64
C LEU A 185 -1.45 15.75 -24.13
N ASP A 186 -2.32 15.21 -24.99
CA ASP A 186 -2.32 15.51 -26.43
C ASP A 186 -3.08 16.82 -26.72
N ALA A 187 -2.54 17.91 -26.18
CA ALA A 187 -3.08 19.26 -26.27
C ALA A 187 -2.37 20.11 -27.32
N ARG A 188 -2.99 21.26 -27.63
CA ARG A 188 -2.36 22.34 -28.39
C ARG A 188 -1.66 23.31 -27.44
N ASP A 189 -0.52 23.84 -27.88
CA ASP A 189 0.19 24.95 -27.24
C ASP A 189 -0.50 26.30 -27.47
N ILE A 190 0.06 27.39 -26.91
CA ILE A 190 -0.48 28.75 -27.05
C ILE A 190 -0.42 29.30 -28.49
N SER A 191 0.37 28.69 -29.37
CA SER A 191 0.37 28.96 -30.82
C SER A 191 -0.56 28.00 -31.59
N SER A 192 -1.44 27.29 -30.88
CA SER A 192 -2.38 26.28 -31.41
C SER A 192 -1.74 25.05 -32.06
N ASN A 193 -0.45 24.79 -31.89
CA ASN A 193 0.24 23.63 -32.46
C ASN A 193 0.24 22.43 -31.49
N TYR A 194 0.20 21.20 -32.03
CA TYR A 194 0.31 19.98 -31.20
C TYR A 194 1.79 19.64 -30.93
N THR A 195 2.49 20.50 -30.17
CA THR A 195 3.93 20.38 -29.93
C THR A 195 4.35 18.98 -29.44
N MET A 196 3.67 18.39 -28.45
CA MET A 196 4.07 17.05 -27.97
C MET A 196 3.77 15.93 -28.98
N ARG A 197 2.74 16.07 -29.81
CA ARG A 197 2.42 15.09 -30.87
C ARG A 197 3.48 15.12 -31.97
N SER A 198 3.97 16.32 -32.30
CA SER A 198 5.08 16.53 -33.23
C SER A 198 6.42 15.99 -32.70
N PHE A 199 6.61 15.96 -31.38
CA PHE A 199 7.77 15.34 -30.72
C PHE A 199 7.64 13.80 -30.63
N PHE A 200 6.50 13.27 -30.19
CA PHE A 200 6.29 11.83 -30.02
C PHE A 200 6.22 11.07 -31.35
N LYS A 201 5.65 11.63 -32.43
CA LYS A 201 5.57 10.95 -33.72
C LYS A 201 6.94 10.46 -34.26
N PRO A 202 8.01 11.29 -34.35
CA PRO A 202 9.33 10.82 -34.75
C PRO A 202 10.00 9.95 -33.66
N LEU A 203 9.82 10.25 -32.37
CA LEU A 203 10.37 9.44 -31.27
C LEU A 203 9.92 7.98 -31.37
N ILE A 204 8.61 7.74 -31.53
CA ILE A 204 8.01 6.41 -31.69
C ILE A 204 8.65 5.67 -32.86
N SER A 205 8.87 6.37 -33.99
CA SER A 205 9.43 5.79 -35.21
C SER A 205 10.93 5.51 -35.12
N LEU A 206 11.69 6.38 -34.46
CA LEU A 206 13.15 6.28 -34.31
C LEU A 206 13.54 5.20 -33.28
N GLN A 207 12.78 5.10 -32.18
CA GLN A 207 13.05 4.18 -31.08
C GLN A 207 12.29 2.84 -31.22
N GLY A 208 11.61 2.61 -32.36
CA GLY A 208 10.91 1.34 -32.66
C GLY A 208 9.79 0.98 -31.66
N VAL A 209 9.11 2.01 -31.11
CA VAL A 209 8.21 1.88 -29.95
C VAL A 209 6.84 1.28 -30.33
N GLN A 210 6.47 1.25 -31.62
CA GLN A 210 5.16 0.81 -32.09
C GLN A 210 4.75 -0.56 -31.55
N LYS A 211 5.71 -1.49 -31.44
CA LYS A 211 5.52 -2.86 -30.92
C LYS A 211 5.21 -2.93 -29.40
N ASN A 212 5.50 -1.87 -28.66
CA ASN A 212 5.23 -1.75 -27.22
C ASN A 212 3.92 -0.99 -26.93
N LEU A 213 3.23 -0.45 -27.95
CA LEU A 213 1.94 0.21 -27.77
C LEU A 213 0.86 -0.84 -27.47
N ASN A 214 -0.14 -0.48 -26.66
CA ASN A 214 -1.25 -1.38 -26.34
C ASN A 214 -2.00 -1.78 -27.63
N ALA A 215 -1.98 -3.06 -27.97
CA ALA A 215 -2.52 -3.58 -29.23
C ALA A 215 -4.00 -3.21 -29.44
N ASN A 216 -4.82 -3.36 -28.39
CA ASN A 216 -6.25 -3.02 -28.41
C ASN A 216 -6.48 -1.52 -28.64
N CYS A 217 -5.60 -0.67 -28.12
CA CYS A 217 -5.61 0.76 -28.48
C CYS A 217 -5.30 0.97 -29.96
N THR A 218 -4.20 0.38 -30.46
CA THR A 218 -3.74 0.61 -31.84
C THR A 218 -4.71 0.11 -32.91
N SER A 219 -5.47 -0.96 -32.64
CA SER A 219 -6.54 -1.45 -33.53
C SER A 219 -7.83 -0.63 -33.43
N SER A 220 -8.07 0.05 -32.30
CA SER A 220 -9.30 0.81 -32.05
C SER A 220 -9.28 2.25 -32.57
N ILE A 221 -8.15 2.79 -33.05
CA ILE A 221 -8.02 4.19 -33.46
C ILE A 221 -7.34 4.37 -34.83
N ARG A 222 -7.78 5.39 -35.58
CA ARG A 222 -7.26 5.72 -36.93
C ARG A 222 -5.77 6.07 -36.97
N TYR A 223 -5.19 6.51 -35.85
CA TYR A 223 -3.81 6.96 -35.76
C TYR A 223 -3.07 6.25 -34.62
N PRO A 224 -2.53 5.03 -34.83
CA PRO A 224 -1.94 4.19 -33.78
C PRO A 224 -0.90 4.87 -32.90
N ASN A 225 -0.10 5.80 -33.44
CA ASN A 225 0.90 6.55 -32.68
C ASN A 225 0.31 7.39 -31.52
N LEU A 226 -0.99 7.71 -31.54
CA LEU A 226 -1.65 8.39 -30.42
C LEU A 226 -1.78 7.48 -29.18
N CYS A 227 -1.69 6.15 -29.32
CA CYS A 227 -1.64 5.21 -28.20
C CYS A 227 -0.35 5.29 -27.36
N PHE A 228 0.62 6.13 -27.75
CA PHE A 228 1.73 6.50 -26.88
C PHE A 228 1.32 7.56 -25.85
N PHE A 229 0.25 8.33 -26.07
CA PHE A 229 -0.33 9.20 -25.04
C PHE A 229 -1.30 8.40 -24.15
N PRO A 230 -1.18 8.48 -22.81
CA PRO A 230 -2.07 7.79 -21.88
C PRO A 230 -3.55 8.11 -22.06
N GLN A 231 -3.86 9.33 -22.53
CA GLN A 231 -5.21 9.79 -22.90
C GLN A 231 -5.98 8.83 -23.85
N TYR A 232 -5.28 8.05 -24.69
CA TYR A 232 -5.89 7.07 -25.58
C TYR A 232 -5.71 5.62 -25.10
N ALA A 233 -4.56 5.31 -24.48
CA ALA A 233 -4.22 3.96 -24.07
C ALA A 233 -4.86 3.51 -22.74
N LEU A 234 -5.11 4.43 -21.79
CA LEU A 234 -5.48 4.12 -20.41
C LEU A 234 -6.71 3.20 -20.29
N LYS A 235 -7.73 3.38 -21.13
CA LYS A 235 -8.96 2.54 -21.11
C LYS A 235 -8.75 1.09 -21.54
N PHE A 236 -7.54 0.72 -21.99
CA PHE A 236 -7.18 -0.63 -22.42
C PHE A 236 -6.16 -1.32 -21.49
N ILE A 237 -5.79 -0.67 -20.38
CA ILE A 237 -4.92 -1.23 -19.35
C ILE A 237 -5.81 -1.93 -18.31
N THR A 238 -5.47 -3.17 -17.97
CA THR A 238 -6.30 -4.05 -17.14
C THR A 238 -5.79 -4.19 -15.71
N THR A 239 -4.48 -4.03 -15.50
CA THR A 239 -3.81 -4.07 -14.20
C THR A 239 -4.14 -2.82 -13.37
N PRO A 240 -4.34 -2.93 -12.04
CA PRO A 240 -4.66 -1.79 -11.18
C PRO A 240 -3.66 -0.62 -11.28
N MET A 241 -4.14 0.54 -11.76
CA MET A 241 -3.34 1.76 -11.89
C MET A 241 -3.72 2.85 -10.87
N PHE A 242 -2.71 3.53 -10.35
CA PHE A 242 -2.82 4.84 -9.72
C PHE A 242 -2.15 5.91 -10.59
N ILE A 243 -2.83 7.04 -10.80
CA ILE A 243 -2.31 8.16 -11.59
C ILE A 243 -2.06 9.34 -10.65
N LEU A 244 -0.79 9.64 -10.41
CA LEU A 244 -0.32 10.82 -9.67
C LEU A 244 0.11 11.87 -10.69
N ASN A 245 -0.61 12.98 -10.79
CA ASN A 245 -0.24 14.04 -11.74
C ASN A 245 -0.61 15.42 -11.20
N SER A 246 0.24 16.40 -11.44
CA SER A 246 -0.17 17.80 -11.30
C SER A 246 -1.05 18.21 -12.49
N ALA A 247 -2.12 18.94 -12.22
CA ALA A 247 -2.93 19.59 -13.25
C ALA A 247 -2.23 20.80 -13.92
N TYR A 248 -1.14 21.29 -13.31
CA TYR A 248 -0.23 22.31 -13.83
C TYR A 248 1.21 21.77 -13.84
N ASP A 249 1.38 20.55 -14.35
CA ASP A 249 2.68 19.89 -14.45
C ASP A 249 3.72 20.82 -15.07
N VAL A 250 4.80 21.12 -14.34
CA VAL A 250 5.73 22.20 -14.74
C VAL A 250 6.52 21.85 -15.99
N PHE A 251 6.79 20.56 -16.26
CA PHE A 251 7.40 20.16 -17.52
C PHE A 251 6.43 20.38 -18.68
N GLN A 252 5.18 19.94 -18.55
CA GLN A 252 4.17 20.15 -19.58
C GLN A 252 3.89 21.64 -19.80
N PHE A 253 3.84 22.46 -18.74
CA PHE A 253 3.73 23.91 -18.85
C PHE A 253 4.91 24.52 -19.63
N HIS A 254 6.15 24.21 -19.23
CA HIS A 254 7.35 24.87 -19.76
C HIS A 254 7.76 24.41 -21.17
N HIS A 255 7.44 23.17 -21.54
CA HIS A 255 7.91 22.53 -22.77
C HIS A 255 6.81 22.07 -23.75
N ILE A 256 5.53 21.99 -23.32
CA ILE A 256 4.41 21.54 -24.18
C ILE A 256 3.38 22.65 -24.40
N LEU A 257 2.91 23.31 -23.34
CA LEU A 257 1.90 24.37 -23.45
C LEU A 257 2.51 25.70 -23.93
N VAL A 258 3.71 26.02 -23.43
CA VAL A 258 4.46 27.24 -23.76
C VAL A 258 5.91 26.90 -24.14
N PRO A 259 6.17 26.10 -25.19
CA PRO A 259 7.54 25.89 -25.67
C PRO A 259 8.17 27.22 -26.13
N PRO A 260 9.51 27.35 -26.17
CA PRO A 260 10.19 28.56 -26.64
C PRO A 260 9.78 29.00 -28.05
N SER A 261 9.40 28.05 -28.91
CA SER A 261 8.87 28.29 -30.27
C SER A 261 7.49 28.97 -30.29
N ALA A 262 6.70 28.85 -29.22
CA ALA A 262 5.36 29.44 -29.09
C ALA A 262 5.34 30.75 -28.29
N ASP A 263 6.44 31.10 -27.61
CA ASP A 263 6.64 32.39 -26.94
C ASP A 263 8.02 33.02 -27.29
N PRO A 264 8.26 33.36 -28.58
CA PRO A 264 9.54 33.92 -29.03
C PRO A 264 9.84 35.31 -28.45
N ARG A 265 8.89 35.93 -27.74
CA ARG A 265 9.05 37.24 -27.06
C ARG A 265 9.21 37.09 -25.54
N GLY A 266 9.15 35.88 -24.99
CA GLY A 266 9.34 35.61 -23.56
C GLY A 266 8.27 36.20 -22.64
N HIS A 267 7.06 36.46 -23.14
CA HIS A 267 5.96 37.04 -22.36
C HIS A 267 5.56 36.17 -21.15
N TRP A 268 5.85 34.88 -21.18
CA TRP A 268 5.59 33.93 -20.11
C TRP A 268 6.78 33.69 -19.17
N ASN A 269 7.97 34.23 -19.45
CA ASN A 269 9.18 33.91 -18.65
C ASN A 269 9.00 34.21 -17.15
N ARG A 270 8.32 35.31 -16.79
CA ARG A 270 7.99 35.62 -15.38
C ARG A 270 7.02 34.60 -14.77
N CYS A 271 5.99 34.21 -15.52
CA CYS A 271 4.96 33.25 -15.12
C CYS A 271 5.52 31.81 -14.96
N LYS A 272 6.53 31.43 -15.77
CA LYS A 272 7.27 30.16 -15.63
C LYS A 272 8.18 30.11 -14.39
N VAL A 273 8.86 31.21 -14.07
CA VAL A 273 9.72 31.30 -12.88
C VAL A 273 8.90 31.42 -11.59
N ASN A 274 7.74 32.10 -11.65
CA ASN A 274 6.83 32.23 -10.52
C ASN A 274 5.36 32.26 -11.01
N ALA A 275 4.58 31.24 -10.66
CA ALA A 275 3.17 31.14 -11.01
C ALA A 275 2.30 32.29 -10.47
N ALA A 276 2.70 32.95 -9.37
CA ALA A 276 2.03 34.13 -8.85
C ALA A 276 2.30 35.41 -9.69
N ALA A 277 3.26 35.38 -10.61
CA ALA A 277 3.56 36.47 -11.55
C ALA A 277 2.83 36.32 -12.90
N CYS A 278 1.97 35.30 -13.06
CA CYS A 278 1.12 35.13 -14.23
C CYS A 278 -0.02 36.16 -14.27
N ASN A 279 -0.24 36.81 -15.41
CA ASN A 279 -1.38 37.72 -15.60
C ASN A 279 -2.71 36.95 -15.80
N ALA A 280 -3.84 37.65 -15.76
CA ALA A 280 -5.17 37.04 -15.85
C ALA A 280 -5.39 36.17 -17.10
N ALA A 281 -4.87 36.57 -18.27
CA ALA A 281 -4.98 35.78 -19.50
C ALA A 281 -4.08 34.53 -19.46
N GLN A 282 -2.88 34.64 -18.88
CA GLN A 282 -1.99 33.49 -18.64
C GLN A 282 -2.63 32.47 -17.69
N ILE A 283 -3.26 32.94 -16.61
CA ILE A 283 -4.04 32.09 -15.69
C ILE A 283 -5.24 31.43 -16.39
N GLN A 284 -5.99 32.14 -17.24
CA GLN A 284 -7.09 31.54 -18.01
C GLN A 284 -6.62 30.40 -18.93
N ILE A 285 -5.47 30.57 -19.60
CA ILE A 285 -4.86 29.54 -20.45
C ILE A 285 -4.42 28.32 -19.62
N LEU A 286 -3.79 28.54 -18.45
CA LEU A 286 -3.41 27.47 -17.53
C LEU A 286 -4.64 26.70 -16.99
N GLN A 287 -5.71 27.41 -16.60
CA GLN A 287 -6.99 26.82 -16.19
C GLN A 287 -7.63 26.01 -17.34
N GLY A 288 -7.50 26.48 -18.59
CA GLY A 288 -7.87 25.72 -19.79
C GLY A 288 -7.08 24.42 -19.96
N PHE A 289 -5.78 24.43 -19.67
CA PHE A 289 -4.94 23.22 -19.69
C PHE A 289 -5.34 22.23 -18.59
N ARG A 290 -5.48 22.69 -17.33
CA ARG A 290 -6.03 21.89 -16.20
C ARG A 290 -7.37 21.26 -16.56
N SER A 291 -8.27 22.02 -17.16
CA SER A 291 -9.61 21.53 -17.56
C SER A 291 -9.53 20.42 -18.62
N ARG A 292 -8.56 20.50 -19.55
CA ARG A 292 -8.31 19.43 -20.54
C ARG A 292 -7.73 18.17 -19.91
N MET A 293 -6.80 18.29 -18.95
CA MET A 293 -6.28 17.11 -18.22
C MET A 293 -7.37 16.44 -17.39
N ILE A 294 -8.18 17.22 -16.67
CA ILE A 294 -9.36 16.72 -15.94
C ILE A 294 -10.31 15.98 -16.88
N GLY A 295 -10.69 16.60 -18.00
CA GLY A 295 -11.59 15.97 -18.98
C GLY A 295 -11.03 14.68 -19.60
N ALA A 296 -9.72 14.61 -19.85
CA ALA A 296 -9.05 13.41 -20.34
C ALA A 296 -9.05 12.24 -19.33
N LEU A 297 -9.18 12.54 -18.03
CA LEU A 297 -9.20 11.55 -16.95
C LEU A 297 -10.62 11.21 -16.44
N MET A 298 -11.66 11.95 -16.82
CA MET A 298 -13.03 11.72 -16.35
C MET A 298 -13.55 10.31 -16.63
N PHE A 299 -13.27 9.73 -17.81
CA PHE A 299 -13.69 8.36 -18.11
C PHE A 299 -13.05 7.33 -17.16
N PHE A 300 -11.78 7.52 -16.79
CA PHE A 300 -11.12 6.66 -15.81
C PHE A 300 -11.70 6.87 -14.40
N LEU A 301 -12.00 8.11 -14.02
CA LEU A 301 -12.62 8.47 -12.74
C LEU A 301 -13.99 7.80 -12.52
N GLU A 302 -14.79 7.72 -13.58
CA GLU A 302 -16.18 7.24 -13.54
C GLU A 302 -16.27 5.70 -13.66
N PHE A 303 -15.50 5.10 -14.57
CA PHE A 303 -15.66 3.68 -14.92
C PHE A 303 -14.61 2.75 -14.28
N SER A 304 -13.47 3.25 -13.80
CA SER A 304 -12.45 2.39 -13.17
C SER A 304 -12.92 1.85 -11.82
N ARG A 305 -12.80 0.51 -11.66
CA ARG A 305 -13.20 -0.20 -10.43
C ARG A 305 -12.00 -0.64 -9.57
N SER A 306 -10.81 -0.70 -10.15
CA SER A 306 -9.56 -1.18 -9.53
C SER A 306 -8.47 -0.11 -9.43
N GLY A 307 -8.68 1.07 -10.02
CA GLY A 307 -7.69 2.14 -10.04
C GLY A 307 -8.01 3.33 -9.12
N GLY A 308 -7.15 4.34 -9.19
CA GLY A 308 -7.32 5.62 -8.51
C GLY A 308 -6.48 6.73 -9.13
N MET A 309 -6.67 7.96 -8.67
CA MET A 309 -5.77 9.05 -9.05
C MET A 309 -5.71 10.14 -7.99
N PHE A 310 -4.65 10.94 -8.08
CA PHE A 310 -4.41 12.12 -7.28
C PHE A 310 -4.03 13.28 -8.21
N ILE A 311 -5.04 14.06 -8.61
CA ILE A 311 -4.88 15.18 -9.54
C ILE A 311 -5.06 16.50 -8.78
N ASN A 312 -3.94 17.08 -8.37
CA ASN A 312 -3.88 18.30 -7.55
C ASN A 312 -3.55 19.54 -8.40
N SER A 313 -3.66 20.72 -7.77
CA SER A 313 -3.41 22.03 -8.39
C SER A 313 -2.06 22.66 -8.02
N CYS A 314 -1.07 21.87 -7.56
CA CYS A 314 0.28 22.36 -7.25
C CYS A 314 1.13 22.45 -8.53
N PHE A 315 1.98 23.47 -8.68
CA PHE A 315 2.96 23.51 -9.77
C PHE A 315 4.14 22.59 -9.44
N ALA A 316 4.09 21.35 -9.92
CA ALA A 316 5.01 20.28 -9.53
C ALA A 316 5.27 19.27 -10.67
N HIS A 317 6.29 18.42 -10.49
CA HIS A 317 6.68 17.27 -11.31
C HIS A 317 7.39 16.28 -10.36
N CYS A 318 7.32 14.97 -10.58
CA CYS A 318 7.90 13.93 -9.70
C CYS A 318 7.49 14.04 -8.23
N GLN A 319 6.19 13.98 -7.96
CA GLN A 319 5.62 14.23 -6.63
C GLN A 319 5.81 13.08 -5.64
N SER A 320 6.06 11.86 -6.11
CA SER A 320 6.32 10.67 -5.29
C SER A 320 7.80 10.46 -4.95
N GLU A 321 8.70 11.17 -5.63
CA GLU A 321 10.15 11.05 -5.45
C GLU A 321 10.71 11.94 -4.33
N SER A 322 9.92 12.88 -3.82
CA SER A 322 10.27 13.71 -2.64
C SER A 322 9.34 13.46 -1.44
N GLN A 323 9.95 13.42 -0.25
CA GLN A 323 9.26 13.29 1.03
C GLN A 323 8.21 14.39 1.21
N ASP A 324 8.58 15.64 0.90
CA ASP A 324 7.77 16.85 1.09
C ASP A 324 6.46 16.82 0.28
N THR A 325 6.49 16.19 -0.91
CA THR A 325 5.33 16.13 -1.82
C THR A 325 4.53 14.83 -1.72
N TRP A 326 5.02 13.82 -0.98
CA TRP A 326 4.36 12.51 -0.87
C TRP A 326 3.95 12.13 0.56
N PHE A 327 4.90 12.15 1.51
CA PHE A 327 4.74 11.59 2.86
C PHE A 327 4.76 12.61 4.00
N ALA A 328 5.22 13.84 3.77
CA ALA A 328 5.30 14.87 4.81
C ALA A 328 3.90 15.28 5.33
N PRO A 329 3.76 15.76 6.59
CA PRO A 329 2.48 16.16 7.17
C PRO A 329 1.78 17.30 6.41
N ASP A 330 2.54 18.17 5.76
CA ASP A 330 2.11 19.29 4.93
C ASP A 330 2.16 18.99 3.42
N SER A 331 2.41 17.73 3.02
CA SER A 331 2.34 17.31 1.62
C SER A 331 0.95 17.54 1.02
N PRO A 332 0.82 17.73 -0.31
CA PRO A 332 -0.45 18.03 -0.96
C PRO A 332 -1.58 17.07 -0.57
N ARG A 333 -2.78 17.63 -0.36
CA ARG A 333 -3.99 16.90 0.03
C ARG A 333 -5.14 17.19 -0.92
N ILE A 334 -5.99 16.20 -1.15
CA ILE A 334 -7.30 16.36 -1.77
C ILE A 334 -8.34 15.86 -0.78
N GLN A 335 -9.32 16.70 -0.45
CA GLN A 335 -10.36 16.39 0.55
C GLN A 335 -9.71 15.93 1.90
N ASN A 336 -8.68 16.66 2.33
CA ASN A 336 -7.82 16.40 3.50
C ASN A 336 -6.97 15.10 3.47
N LYS A 337 -7.12 14.22 2.47
CA LYS A 337 -6.33 12.99 2.33
C LYS A 337 -5.06 13.23 1.50
N HIS A 338 -3.92 12.68 1.96
CA HIS A 338 -2.66 12.68 1.20
C HIS A 338 -2.73 11.75 -0.02
N GLY A 339 -1.88 11.98 -1.03
CA GLY A 339 -1.79 11.13 -2.22
C GLY A 339 -1.57 9.64 -1.92
N PHE A 340 -0.64 9.31 -1.00
CA PHE A 340 -0.40 7.92 -0.56
C PHE A 340 -1.65 7.26 0.07
N SER A 341 -2.38 7.99 0.92
CA SER A 341 -3.61 7.49 1.56
C SER A 341 -4.73 7.23 0.55
N ILE A 342 -4.85 8.10 -0.47
CA ILE A 342 -5.82 7.90 -1.56
C ILE A 342 -5.40 6.66 -2.38
N MET A 343 -4.12 6.51 -2.71
CA MET A 343 -3.57 5.34 -3.42
C MET A 343 -3.85 4.02 -2.70
N ASP A 344 -3.53 3.92 -1.41
CA ASP A 344 -3.74 2.69 -0.63
C ASP A 344 -5.24 2.33 -0.52
N SER A 345 -6.10 3.34 -0.35
CA SER A 345 -7.57 3.15 -0.35
C SER A 345 -8.14 2.81 -1.73
N SER A 346 -7.48 3.17 -2.83
CA SER A 346 -7.86 2.78 -4.20
C SER A 346 -7.39 1.38 -4.54
N PHE A 347 -6.22 0.99 -4.03
CA PHE A 347 -5.66 -0.35 -4.13
C PHE A 347 -6.18 -1.33 -3.05
N GLY A 348 -7.18 -0.91 -2.27
CA GLY A 348 -8.00 -1.77 -1.42
C GLY A 348 -7.32 -2.33 -0.18
N ARG A 349 -6.29 -1.65 0.38
CA ARG A 349 -5.62 -2.13 1.61
C ARG A 349 -6.23 -1.62 2.91
N LEU A 350 -7.09 -0.60 2.82
CA LEU A 350 -7.98 -0.17 3.90
C LEU A 350 -9.44 -0.14 3.41
N GLU A 351 -10.30 -0.82 4.17
CA GLU A 351 -11.76 -0.97 4.05
C GLU A 351 -12.32 -1.64 2.79
N ARG A 352 -13.26 -2.58 3.01
CA ARG A 352 -14.14 -3.09 1.97
C ARG A 352 -15.09 -1.97 1.52
N LYS A 353 -14.77 -1.30 0.41
CA LYS A 353 -15.65 -0.27 -0.18
C LYS A 353 -16.97 -0.87 -0.71
N ASN A 354 -17.93 -1.05 0.19
CA ASN A 354 -19.36 -0.94 -0.11
C ASN A 354 -19.63 0.49 -0.60
N ARG A 355 -19.25 0.80 -1.84
CA ARG A 355 -19.47 2.11 -2.46
C ARG A 355 -20.93 2.17 -2.94
N PRO A 356 -21.84 2.91 -2.28
CA PRO A 356 -23.23 2.98 -2.71
C PRO A 356 -23.33 3.64 -4.08
N VAL A 357 -24.24 3.13 -4.91
CA VAL A 357 -24.50 3.66 -6.26
C VAL A 357 -24.88 5.13 -6.16
N GLY A 358 -24.13 6.02 -6.83
CA GLY A 358 -24.33 7.47 -6.82
C GLY A 358 -23.38 8.28 -5.92
N SER A 359 -22.49 7.63 -5.15
CA SER A 359 -21.44 8.36 -4.42
C SER A 359 -20.34 8.90 -5.35
N LYS A 360 -19.98 10.18 -5.18
CA LYS A 360 -18.91 10.82 -5.96
C LYS A 360 -17.55 10.17 -5.64
N PRO A 361 -16.67 9.98 -6.63
CA PRO A 361 -15.33 9.44 -6.38
C PRO A 361 -14.38 10.47 -5.76
N ASP A 362 -13.77 10.11 -4.63
CA ASP A 362 -12.59 10.78 -4.06
C ASP A 362 -11.42 10.82 -5.07
N GLY A 363 -10.56 11.84 -4.98
CA GLY A 363 -9.30 11.91 -5.74
C GLY A 363 -9.12 13.13 -6.66
N MET A 364 -10.14 13.98 -6.78
CA MET A 364 -10.09 15.24 -7.53
C MET A 364 -10.69 16.41 -6.74
N GLU A 365 -10.12 17.61 -6.91
CA GLU A 365 -10.70 18.84 -6.37
C GLU A 365 -12.02 19.21 -7.07
N PRO A 366 -12.96 19.87 -6.36
CA PRO A 366 -14.13 20.47 -7.01
C PRO A 366 -13.75 21.48 -8.10
N ILE A 367 -14.63 21.63 -9.10
CA ILE A 367 -14.59 22.76 -10.03
C ILE A 367 -15.14 24.00 -9.29
N ARG A 368 -14.35 24.55 -8.37
CA ARG A 368 -14.60 25.84 -7.73
C ARG A 368 -13.34 26.71 -7.81
N ILE A 369 -13.56 27.98 -8.09
CA ILE A 369 -12.50 28.97 -8.26
C ILE A 369 -11.99 29.36 -6.88
N ARG A 370 -10.70 29.11 -6.63
CA ARG A 370 -9.89 29.93 -5.73
C ARG A 370 -8.92 30.75 -6.58
N SER A 371 -8.62 31.96 -6.15
CA SER A 371 -7.55 32.75 -6.78
C SER A 371 -6.20 32.14 -6.40
N VAL A 372 -5.22 32.26 -7.29
CA VAL A 372 -3.84 31.74 -7.09
C VAL A 372 -3.05 32.54 -6.01
N ALA A 373 -3.76 33.34 -5.20
CA ALA A 373 -3.23 34.16 -4.13
C ALA A 373 -3.46 33.56 -2.72
N SER A 374 -4.36 32.57 -2.57
CA SER A 374 -4.77 32.04 -1.25
C SER A 374 -4.10 30.73 -0.83
N ASP A 375 -3.80 29.86 -1.79
CA ASP A 375 -3.10 28.60 -1.55
C ASP A 375 -1.64 28.80 -1.97
N GLY A 376 -0.75 28.84 -0.98
CA GLY A 376 0.52 29.57 -1.07
C GLY A 376 1.46 29.07 -2.16
N ALA A 377 1.81 29.97 -3.09
CA ALA A 377 2.85 29.77 -4.09
C ALA A 377 4.27 29.76 -3.47
N ARG A 378 4.54 28.79 -2.59
CA ARG A 378 5.91 28.42 -2.22
C ARG A 378 6.57 27.74 -3.40
N SER A 379 7.46 28.46 -4.06
CA SER A 379 8.52 27.83 -4.86
C SER A 379 9.38 26.99 -3.93
N TYR A 380 9.13 25.69 -3.87
CA TYR A 380 10.07 24.74 -3.29
C TYR A 380 11.40 24.91 -4.02
N GLY A 381 12.45 25.24 -3.26
CA GLY A 381 13.70 25.72 -3.84
C GLY A 381 14.34 24.64 -4.71
N LEU A 382 14.78 25.01 -5.92
CA LEU A 382 15.72 24.21 -6.67
C LEU A 382 16.91 23.89 -5.76
N SER A 383 17.23 22.61 -5.57
CA SER A 383 18.45 22.21 -4.87
C SER A 383 19.65 22.86 -5.56
N ARG A 384 20.60 23.35 -4.77
CA ARG A 384 21.83 24.00 -5.27
C ARG A 384 22.89 22.96 -5.65
N ASP A 385 22.49 21.97 -6.43
CA ASP A 385 23.41 21.05 -7.05
C ASP A 385 24.07 21.71 -8.27
N ARG A 386 25.34 21.37 -8.48
CA ARG A 386 26.20 22.07 -9.43
C ARG A 386 25.84 21.67 -10.88
N PRO A 387 26.07 22.55 -11.87
CA PRO A 387 25.81 22.21 -13.26
C PRO A 387 26.86 21.22 -13.78
N ASP A 388 26.56 19.92 -13.68
CA ASP A 388 27.26 18.92 -14.49
C ASP A 388 26.94 19.15 -15.97
N HIS A 389 27.99 19.33 -16.77
CA HIS A 389 27.90 19.78 -18.16
C HIS A 389 27.41 18.67 -19.11
N ILE A 390 26.11 18.36 -19.07
CA ILE A 390 25.44 17.58 -20.12
C ILE A 390 25.43 18.40 -21.42
N SER A 391 26.43 18.14 -22.27
CA SER A 391 26.64 18.84 -23.53
C SER A 391 25.68 18.35 -24.61
N ILE A 392 24.57 19.06 -24.81
CA ILE A 392 23.59 18.76 -25.87
C ILE A 392 24.19 19.13 -27.24
N PRO A 393 24.25 18.19 -28.22
CA PRO A 393 24.72 18.51 -29.57
C PRO A 393 23.83 19.56 -30.26
N LYS A 394 24.45 20.52 -30.95
CA LYS A 394 23.72 21.43 -31.86
C LYS A 394 23.17 20.64 -33.04
N MET A 395 21.90 20.85 -33.38
CA MET A 395 21.34 20.37 -34.65
C MET A 395 22.08 21.03 -35.82
N PRO A 396 22.53 20.28 -36.84
CA PRO A 396 23.03 20.87 -38.08
C PRO A 396 21.87 21.43 -38.91
N PRO A 397 22.10 22.49 -39.71
CA PRO A 397 21.12 22.99 -40.67
C PRO A 397 20.91 21.98 -41.82
N SER A 398 19.76 22.09 -42.50
CA SER A 398 19.35 21.18 -43.57
C SER A 398 20.25 21.26 -44.81
N GLY A 399 21.13 20.27 -44.99
CA GLY A 399 21.87 20.02 -46.23
C GLY A 399 21.12 19.11 -47.20
N SER A 400 21.34 19.29 -48.51
CA SER A 400 20.70 18.49 -49.56
C SER A 400 21.30 17.08 -49.66
N LEU A 401 20.45 16.05 -49.60
CA LEU A 401 20.85 14.67 -49.86
C LEU A 401 21.06 14.43 -51.37
N SER A 402 22.31 14.15 -51.73
CA SER A 402 22.72 13.57 -53.00
C SER A 402 23.60 12.35 -52.73
N GLY A 403 23.45 11.29 -53.52
CA GLY A 403 24.44 10.21 -53.61
C GLY A 403 24.38 9.07 -52.57
N MET A 404 23.81 7.94 -53.04
CA MET A 404 24.50 6.64 -53.13
C MET A 404 24.88 5.77 -51.90
N HIS A 405 24.41 4.51 -52.02
CA HIS A 405 25.08 3.23 -51.75
C HIS A 405 25.23 2.63 -50.32
N HIS A 406 25.23 1.28 -50.38
CA HIS A 406 25.55 0.22 -49.40
C HIS A 406 26.46 0.61 -48.23
N PHE A 407 26.27 0.08 -47.02
CA PHE A 407 26.01 -1.35 -46.73
C PHE A 407 24.82 -1.63 -45.80
#